data_AF-A0A3B8VHN8-F1
#
_entry.id   AF-A0A3B8VHN8-F1
#
_cell.length_a   1.000
_cell.length_b   1.000
_cell.length_c   1.000
_cell.angle_alpha   90.00
_cell.angle_beta   90.00
_cell.angle_gamma   90.00
#
_symmetry.space_group_name_H-M   'P 1'
#
loop_
_entity.id
_entity.type
_entity.pdbx_description
1 polymer ?
#
loop_
_entity_poly.entity_id
_entity_poly.type
_entity_poly.pdbx_seq_one_letter_code
_entity_poly.pdbx_strand_id
1 'polypeptide(L)'
;MNKTLDEITPIVPGVVKMYTCGPTVYRDAHIGNLRSYLMADWVRRILELQGLEVQHIKNITDVGHMRQEVLEQGEDKVIAAAIAEGKTPAQIAQFYTERFLADEANLNIHRPMELPKATDHIPEMLEITEDLVKKGVAYVVEGNVYFSVSDFPDYGKLSGNIHEEELLEAVRVEADPNKRDPRDFTLWKAAEEGRTVKWPSVFGEGFPGWHIECSAMSIKYLGREFDIHTGGVDNIFPHHEGEIGQSEAFTGKPVV
;
A
#
# COMPACT_ATOMS: atom_id res chain seq x y z
N MET A 1 1.22 -11.55 13.52
CA MET A 1 1.29 -10.80 14.80
C MET A 1 2.09 -11.53 15.89
N ASN A 2 1.96 -12.84 16.06
CA ASN A 2 2.47 -13.62 17.20
C ASN A 2 3.83 -14.32 17.00
N LYS A 3 4.45 -14.24 15.80
CA LYS A 3 5.72 -14.89 15.45
C LYS A 3 5.73 -16.42 15.69
N THR A 4 4.56 -17.06 15.54
CA THR A 4 4.38 -18.51 15.64
C THR A 4 3.97 -19.11 14.30
N LEU A 5 4.11 -20.42 14.17
CA LEU A 5 3.55 -21.16 13.04
C LEU A 5 2.13 -21.58 13.41
N ASP A 6 1.15 -21.06 12.69
CA ASP A 6 -0.26 -21.37 12.88
C ASP A 6 -0.84 -22.10 11.66
N GLU A 7 -1.80 -22.99 11.89
CA GLU A 7 -2.51 -23.68 10.80
C GLU A 7 -3.47 -22.70 10.11
N ILE A 8 -3.42 -22.64 8.78
CA ILE A 8 -4.34 -21.82 8.00
C ILE A 8 -5.73 -22.47 8.04
N THR A 9 -6.65 -21.82 8.74
CA THR A 9 -8.08 -22.15 8.71
C THR A 9 -8.81 -21.06 7.96
N PRO A 10 -9.28 -21.31 6.72
CA PRO A 10 -9.93 -20.28 5.93
C PRO A 10 -11.20 -19.74 6.61
N ILE A 11 -11.39 -18.41 6.59
CA ILE A 11 -12.57 -17.72 7.10
C ILE A 11 -13.85 -18.26 6.44
N VAL A 12 -13.76 -18.52 5.13
CA VAL A 12 -14.81 -19.20 4.36
C VAL A 12 -14.34 -20.61 4.05
N PRO A 13 -15.04 -21.67 4.51
CA PRO A 13 -14.61 -23.04 4.28
C PRO A 13 -14.33 -23.33 2.79
N GLY A 14 -13.12 -23.75 2.49
CA GLY A 14 -12.67 -24.09 1.13
C GLY A 14 -12.15 -22.93 0.29
N VAL A 15 -12.21 -21.68 0.77
CA VAL A 15 -11.78 -20.48 0.02
C VAL A 15 -10.80 -19.65 0.83
N VAL A 16 -9.61 -19.41 0.30
CA VAL A 16 -8.59 -18.51 0.87
C VAL A 16 -8.58 -17.20 0.09
N LYS A 17 -8.83 -16.10 0.78
CA LYS A 17 -8.71 -14.73 0.26
C LYS A 17 -7.32 -14.20 0.57
N MET A 18 -6.58 -13.87 -0.49
CA MET A 18 -5.18 -13.50 -0.39
C MET A 18 -4.95 -12.15 -1.06
N TYR A 19 -4.30 -11.23 -0.34
CA TYR A 19 -3.80 -9.97 -0.90
C TYR A 19 -2.27 -9.98 -0.95
N THR A 20 -1.71 -9.44 -2.04
CA THR A 20 -0.27 -9.20 -2.17
C THR A 20 -0.01 -7.75 -2.53
N CYS A 21 0.81 -7.06 -1.75
CA CYS A 21 1.33 -5.75 -2.14
C CYS A 21 2.10 -5.87 -3.46
N GLY A 22 1.64 -5.17 -4.50
CA GLY A 22 2.22 -5.20 -5.83
C GLY A 22 3.25 -4.10 -6.09
N PRO A 23 3.67 -3.94 -7.36
CA PRO A 23 4.77 -3.04 -7.71
C PRO A 23 4.32 -1.58 -7.79
N THR A 24 5.27 -0.70 -7.52
CA THR A 24 5.22 0.69 -7.97
C THR A 24 5.75 0.79 -9.39
N VAL A 25 4.89 1.16 -10.35
CA VAL A 25 5.16 1.02 -11.80
C VAL A 25 5.80 2.27 -12.41
N TYR A 26 6.95 2.69 -11.91
CA TYR A 26 7.70 3.81 -12.49
C TYR A 26 9.06 3.40 -13.08
N ARG A 27 9.48 2.16 -12.84
CA ARG A 27 10.71 1.54 -13.37
C ARG A 27 10.54 0.03 -13.48
N ASP A 28 11.54 -0.63 -14.06
CA ASP A 28 11.58 -2.09 -14.14
C ASP A 28 11.63 -2.73 -12.74
N ALA A 29 10.86 -3.79 -12.55
CA ALA A 29 10.95 -4.62 -11.36
C ALA A 29 12.33 -5.30 -11.30
N HIS A 30 12.97 -5.27 -10.14
CA HIS A 30 14.24 -5.98 -9.96
C HIS A 30 14.04 -7.38 -9.38
N ILE A 31 15.09 -8.20 -9.43
CA ILE A 31 15.06 -9.60 -8.95
C ILE A 31 14.55 -9.74 -7.50
N GLY A 32 14.83 -8.75 -6.65
CA GLY A 32 14.28 -8.68 -5.29
C GLY A 32 12.75 -8.61 -5.24
N ASN A 33 12.11 -7.81 -6.11
CA ASN A 33 10.65 -7.75 -6.18
C ASN A 33 10.09 -9.07 -6.70
N LEU A 34 10.67 -9.60 -7.79
CA LEU A 34 10.22 -10.85 -8.42
C LEU A 34 10.32 -12.05 -7.48
N ARG A 35 11.34 -12.09 -6.60
CA ARG A 35 11.44 -13.10 -5.54
C ARG A 35 10.23 -13.06 -4.59
N SER A 36 9.76 -11.88 -4.19
CA SER A 36 8.60 -11.74 -3.31
C SER A 36 7.32 -12.25 -3.98
N TYR A 37 7.14 -11.95 -5.28
CA TYR A 37 5.98 -12.44 -6.03
C TYR A 37 6.03 -13.95 -6.28
N LEU A 38 7.21 -14.53 -6.48
CA LEU A 38 7.39 -16.00 -6.51
C LEU A 38 6.97 -16.64 -5.17
N MET A 39 7.30 -16.03 -4.04
CA MET A 39 6.87 -16.55 -2.74
C MET A 39 5.35 -16.56 -2.61
N ALA A 40 4.68 -15.46 -2.99
CA ALA A 40 3.21 -15.39 -3.00
C ALA A 40 2.59 -16.44 -3.94
N ASP A 41 3.18 -16.64 -5.12
CA ASP A 41 2.76 -17.67 -6.07
C ASP A 41 2.92 -19.09 -5.51
N TRP A 42 4.02 -19.39 -4.81
CA TRP A 42 4.20 -20.69 -4.17
C TRP A 42 3.16 -20.94 -3.07
N VAL A 43 2.87 -19.94 -2.23
CA VAL A 43 1.81 -20.04 -1.22
C VAL A 43 0.48 -20.38 -1.88
N ARG A 44 0.09 -19.61 -2.90
CA ARG A 44 -1.13 -19.86 -3.68
C ARG A 44 -1.17 -21.29 -4.23
N ARG A 45 -0.12 -21.72 -4.92
CA ARG A 45 -0.06 -23.07 -5.54
C ARG A 45 -0.18 -24.18 -4.52
N ILE A 46 0.44 -24.03 -3.34
CA ILE A 46 0.36 -25.03 -2.27
C ILE A 46 -1.07 -25.14 -1.76
N LEU A 47 -1.75 -24.02 -1.55
CA LEU A 47 -3.17 -23.99 -1.13
C LEU A 47 -4.08 -24.62 -2.20
N GLU A 48 -3.88 -24.29 -3.47
CA GLU A 48 -4.61 -24.89 -4.60
C GLU A 48 -4.37 -26.41 -4.69
N LEU A 49 -3.13 -26.87 -4.48
CA LEU A 49 -2.80 -28.31 -4.42
C LEU A 49 -3.47 -29.04 -3.25
N GLN A 50 -3.76 -28.33 -2.15
CA GLN A 50 -4.52 -28.85 -1.02
C GLN A 50 -6.04 -28.85 -1.25
N GLY A 51 -6.50 -28.42 -2.43
CA GLY A 51 -7.92 -28.42 -2.81
C GLY A 51 -8.67 -27.16 -2.36
N LEU A 52 -7.97 -26.10 -1.96
CA LEU A 52 -8.57 -24.81 -1.64
C LEU A 52 -8.70 -23.94 -2.90
N GLU A 53 -9.79 -23.19 -3.01
CA GLU A 53 -9.90 -22.08 -3.95
C GLU A 53 -9.11 -20.88 -3.41
N VAL A 54 -8.30 -20.22 -4.23
CA VAL A 54 -7.57 -19.01 -3.81
C VAL A 54 -8.06 -17.79 -4.59
N GLN A 55 -8.65 -16.83 -3.87
CA GLN A 55 -9.05 -15.52 -4.39
C GLN A 55 -7.90 -14.54 -4.16
N HIS A 56 -7.00 -14.45 -5.14
CA HIS A 56 -5.77 -13.67 -5.04
C HIS A 56 -5.90 -12.29 -5.70
N ILE A 57 -5.67 -11.22 -4.94
CA ILE A 57 -5.62 -9.84 -5.41
C ILE A 57 -4.19 -9.32 -5.26
N LYS A 58 -3.69 -8.58 -6.25
CA LYS A 58 -2.40 -7.90 -6.17
C LYS A 58 -2.52 -6.53 -6.82
N ASN A 59 -2.25 -5.46 -6.10
CA ASN A 59 -2.43 -4.12 -6.68
C ASN A 59 -1.33 -3.72 -7.67
N ILE A 60 -1.54 -2.58 -8.32
CA ILE A 60 -0.53 -1.81 -9.03
C ILE A 60 -0.53 -0.41 -8.43
N THR A 61 0.60 0.04 -7.88
CA THR A 61 0.76 1.43 -7.41
C THR A 61 1.22 2.29 -8.57
N ASP A 62 0.28 3.02 -9.17
CA ASP A 62 0.47 3.90 -10.33
C ASP A 62 0.39 5.40 -10.00
N VAL A 63 0.28 5.74 -8.71
CA VAL A 63 0.30 7.11 -8.17
C VAL A 63 0.99 7.13 -6.80
N GLY A 64 1.25 8.32 -6.24
CA GLY A 64 1.72 8.49 -4.85
C GLY A 64 3.23 8.40 -4.71
N HIS A 65 3.82 7.25 -5.04
CA HIS A 65 5.24 6.95 -4.78
C HIS A 65 6.26 7.68 -5.66
N MET A 66 5.83 8.17 -6.82
CA MET A 66 6.74 8.66 -7.84
C MET A 66 7.54 9.91 -7.43
N ARG A 67 7.15 10.66 -6.40
CA ARG A 67 7.92 11.85 -5.97
C ARG A 67 8.85 11.60 -4.81
N GLN A 68 8.48 10.74 -3.86
CA GLN A 68 9.22 10.60 -2.61
C GLN A 68 10.61 9.97 -2.86
N GLU A 69 10.66 8.89 -3.64
CA GLU A 69 11.95 8.26 -4.01
C GLU A 69 12.75 9.09 -5.03
N VAL A 70 12.08 9.81 -5.95
CA VAL A 70 12.73 10.67 -6.97
C VAL A 70 13.38 11.91 -6.34
N LEU A 71 12.83 12.43 -5.24
CA LEU A 71 13.43 13.54 -4.49
C LEU A 71 14.54 13.08 -3.55
N GLU A 72 14.46 11.85 -3.02
CA GLU A 72 15.40 11.31 -2.02
C GLU A 72 16.62 10.60 -2.62
N GLN A 73 16.49 9.96 -3.79
CA GLN A 73 17.60 9.24 -4.45
C GLN A 73 18.14 9.93 -5.71
N GLY A 74 17.74 11.18 -5.94
CA GLY A 74 18.00 11.90 -7.17
C GLY A 74 17.03 11.48 -8.27
N GLU A 75 16.75 12.41 -9.18
CA GLU A 75 15.84 12.17 -10.29
C GLU A 75 16.20 10.87 -11.00
N ASP A 76 15.27 9.90 -11.06
CA ASP A 76 15.42 8.78 -11.98
C ASP A 76 15.47 9.39 -13.39
N LYS A 77 16.68 9.47 -13.93
CA LYS A 77 16.96 10.14 -15.20
C LYS A 77 16.10 9.59 -16.34
N VAL A 78 15.61 8.36 -16.23
CA VAL A 78 14.72 7.73 -17.22
C VAL A 78 13.29 8.28 -17.11
N ILE A 79 12.77 8.43 -15.89
CA ILE A 79 11.43 9.02 -15.66
C ILE A 79 11.46 10.51 -15.99
N ALA A 80 12.50 11.22 -15.55
CA ALA A 80 12.68 12.64 -15.86
C ALA A 80 12.81 12.86 -17.38
N ALA A 81 13.57 12.01 -18.08
CA ALA A 81 13.65 12.05 -19.54
C ALA A 81 12.31 11.71 -20.22
N ALA A 82 11.59 10.68 -19.75
CA ALA A 82 10.28 10.32 -20.28
C ALA A 82 9.26 11.47 -20.13
N ILE A 83 9.28 12.17 -19.00
CA ILE A 83 8.46 13.36 -18.78
C ILE A 83 8.92 14.50 -19.70
N ALA A 84 10.23 14.72 -19.85
CA ALA A 84 10.77 15.72 -20.78
C ALA A 84 10.44 15.44 -22.25
N GLU A 85 10.27 14.16 -22.61
CA GLU A 85 9.81 13.68 -23.92
C GLU A 85 8.27 13.73 -24.08
N GLY A 86 7.54 14.25 -23.09
CA GLY A 86 6.10 14.47 -23.16
C GLY A 86 5.23 13.26 -22.80
N LYS A 87 5.80 12.21 -22.20
CA LYS A 87 4.98 11.10 -21.66
C LYS A 87 4.27 11.52 -20.38
N THR A 88 2.98 11.20 -20.30
CA THR A 88 2.17 11.39 -19.09
C THR A 88 2.52 10.35 -18.02
N PRO A 89 2.29 10.64 -16.72
CA PRO A 89 2.46 9.65 -15.66
C PRO A 89 1.69 8.34 -15.90
N ALA A 90 0.48 8.43 -16.44
CA ALA A 90 -0.33 7.27 -16.80
C ALA A 90 0.32 6.40 -17.90
N GLN A 91 0.98 7.02 -18.89
CA GLN A 91 1.70 6.28 -19.94
C GLN A 91 2.95 5.59 -19.38
N ILE A 92 3.66 6.24 -18.46
CA ILE A 92 4.82 5.64 -17.77
C ILE A 92 4.35 4.45 -16.94
N ALA A 93 3.31 4.63 -16.12
CA ALA A 93 2.71 3.58 -15.31
C ALA A 93 2.25 2.39 -16.15
N GLN A 94 1.56 2.64 -17.26
CA GLN A 94 1.10 1.58 -18.15
C GLN A 94 2.28 0.82 -18.78
N PHE A 95 3.32 1.52 -19.25
CA PHE A 95 4.50 0.90 -19.84
C PHE A 95 5.22 -0.04 -18.85
N TYR A 96 5.46 0.41 -17.62
CA TYR A 96 6.12 -0.42 -16.61
C TYR A 96 5.21 -1.50 -16.03
N THR A 97 3.89 -1.26 -15.99
CA THR A 97 2.92 -2.31 -15.71
C THR A 97 3.10 -3.44 -16.73
N GLU A 98 2.98 -3.17 -18.02
CA GLU A 98 3.09 -4.19 -19.08
C GLU A 98 4.40 -4.99 -19.00
N ARG A 99 5.52 -4.32 -18.72
CA ARG A 99 6.82 -4.96 -18.53
C ARG A 99 6.85 -5.87 -17.31
N PHE A 100 6.37 -5.38 -16.16
CA PHE A 100 6.22 -6.20 -14.95
C PHE A 100 5.38 -7.46 -15.19
N LEU A 101 4.24 -7.33 -15.88
CA LEU A 101 3.38 -8.48 -16.18
C LEU A 101 4.07 -9.49 -17.13
N ALA A 102 4.89 -9.00 -18.06
CA ALA A 102 5.68 -9.87 -18.94
C ALA A 102 6.78 -10.62 -18.16
N ASP A 103 7.45 -9.95 -17.21
CA ASP A 103 8.44 -10.58 -16.35
C ASP A 103 7.83 -11.67 -15.46
N GLU A 104 6.65 -11.42 -14.88
CA GLU A 104 5.91 -12.44 -14.11
C GLU A 104 5.53 -13.65 -14.97
N ALA A 105 5.03 -13.40 -16.19
CA ALA A 105 4.70 -14.47 -17.13
C ALA A 105 5.94 -15.30 -17.51
N ASN A 106 7.10 -14.66 -17.72
CA ASN A 106 8.37 -15.35 -18.00
C ASN A 106 8.83 -16.23 -16.83
N LEU A 107 8.49 -15.85 -15.59
CA LEU A 107 8.74 -16.64 -14.38
C LEU A 107 7.66 -17.67 -14.07
N ASN A 108 6.64 -17.80 -14.92
CA ASN A 108 5.48 -18.68 -14.72
C ASN A 108 4.73 -18.38 -13.41
N ILE A 109 4.69 -17.12 -13.00
CA ILE A 109 3.87 -16.66 -11.87
C ILE A 109 2.41 -16.61 -12.33
N HIS A 110 1.50 -17.21 -11.56
CA HIS A 110 0.08 -17.18 -11.90
C HIS A 110 -0.49 -15.77 -11.78
N ARG A 111 -1.33 -15.41 -12.75
CA ARG A 111 -2.06 -14.14 -12.74
C ARG A 111 -3.00 -14.10 -11.53
N PRO A 112 -2.99 -13.04 -10.70
CA PRO A 112 -4.02 -12.84 -9.69
C PRO A 112 -5.39 -12.67 -10.36
N MET A 113 -6.46 -12.83 -9.58
CA MET A 113 -7.83 -12.62 -10.04
C MET A 113 -8.05 -11.18 -10.50
N GLU A 114 -7.54 -10.21 -9.75
CA GLU A 114 -7.63 -8.78 -10.08
C GLU A 114 -6.30 -8.07 -9.84
N LEU A 115 -6.07 -7.01 -10.63
CA LEU A 115 -4.95 -6.08 -10.47
C LEU A 115 -5.45 -4.64 -10.35
N PRO A 116 -6.02 -4.27 -9.19
CA PRO A 116 -6.53 -2.92 -9.01
C PRO A 116 -5.39 -1.89 -9.03
N LYS A 117 -5.64 -0.77 -9.71
CA LYS A 117 -4.73 0.38 -9.75
C LYS A 117 -5.12 1.36 -8.66
N ALA A 118 -4.15 1.98 -8.00
CA ALA A 118 -4.41 2.99 -6.98
C ALA A 118 -5.22 4.17 -7.52
N THR A 119 -4.94 4.62 -8.75
CA THR A 119 -5.68 5.73 -9.37
C THR A 119 -7.19 5.46 -9.59
N ASP A 120 -7.58 4.19 -9.70
CA ASP A 120 -8.98 3.77 -9.90
C ASP A 120 -9.76 3.65 -8.57
N HIS A 121 -9.10 3.86 -7.43
CA HIS A 121 -9.63 3.57 -6.08
C HIS A 121 -9.62 4.77 -5.13
N ILE A 122 -9.51 5.98 -5.66
CA ILE A 122 -9.56 7.22 -4.89
C ILE A 122 -10.84 7.36 -4.05
N PRO A 123 -12.05 7.03 -4.54
CA PRO A 123 -13.25 7.11 -3.73
C PRO A 123 -13.18 6.26 -2.46
N GLU A 124 -12.65 5.04 -2.54
CA GLU A 124 -12.52 4.15 -1.38
C GLU A 124 -11.43 4.63 -0.40
N MET A 125 -10.33 5.19 -0.91
CA MET A 125 -9.30 5.80 -0.05
C MET A 125 -9.85 7.01 0.71
N LEU A 126 -10.68 7.84 0.06
CA LEU A 126 -11.33 8.98 0.69
C LEU A 126 -12.39 8.54 1.71
N GLU A 127 -13.17 7.50 1.42
CA GLU A 127 -14.12 6.92 2.39
C GLU A 127 -13.43 6.51 3.69
N ILE A 128 -12.32 5.77 3.59
CA ILE A 128 -11.54 5.37 4.76
C ILE A 128 -10.98 6.61 5.46
N THR A 129 -10.38 7.54 4.71
CA THR A 129 -9.77 8.76 5.28
C THR A 129 -10.78 9.60 6.06
N GLU A 130 -11.97 9.83 5.49
CA GLU A 130 -13.05 10.59 6.12
C GLU A 130 -13.58 9.90 7.39
N ASP A 131 -13.74 8.58 7.37
CA ASP A 131 -14.17 7.82 8.55
C ASP A 131 -13.12 7.85 9.68
N LEU A 132 -11.83 7.72 9.34
CA LEU A 132 -10.74 7.82 10.31
C LEU A 132 -10.67 9.22 10.96
N VAL A 133 -10.89 10.28 10.18
CA VAL A 133 -11.00 11.65 10.73
C VAL A 133 -12.20 11.76 11.66
N LYS A 134 -13.36 11.23 11.27
CA LYS A 134 -14.58 11.23 12.09
C LYS A 134 -14.41 10.47 13.41
N LYS A 135 -13.62 9.39 13.41
CA LYS A 135 -13.30 8.59 14.60
C LYS A 135 -12.24 9.22 15.51
N GLY A 136 -11.58 10.29 15.05
CA GLY A 136 -10.53 10.96 15.82
C GLY A 136 -9.18 10.23 15.83
N VAL A 137 -8.99 9.27 14.92
CA VAL A 137 -7.71 8.55 14.71
C VAL A 137 -6.91 9.11 13.53
N ALA A 138 -7.43 10.16 12.90
CA ALA A 138 -6.74 10.96 11.92
C ALA A 138 -7.10 12.43 12.11
N TYR A 139 -6.24 13.34 11.63
CA TYR A 139 -6.43 14.77 11.77
C TYR A 139 -6.02 15.54 10.52
N VAL A 140 -6.64 16.70 10.32
CA VAL A 140 -6.41 17.57 9.16
C VAL A 140 -5.53 18.75 9.55
N VAL A 141 -4.51 19.06 8.74
CA VAL A 141 -3.66 20.27 8.86
C VAL A 141 -3.41 20.82 7.46
N GLU A 142 -3.89 22.03 7.19
CA GLU A 142 -3.66 22.73 5.90
C GLU A 142 -4.04 21.89 4.65
N GLY A 143 -5.13 21.11 4.75
CA GLY A 143 -5.59 20.22 3.68
C GLY A 143 -4.88 18.87 3.59
N ASN A 144 -3.80 18.67 4.34
CA ASN A 144 -3.21 17.35 4.56
C ASN A 144 -4.01 16.60 5.63
N VAL A 145 -4.08 15.27 5.51
CA VAL A 145 -4.69 14.38 6.49
C VAL A 145 -3.65 13.36 6.92
N TYR A 146 -3.41 13.28 8.22
CA TYR A 146 -2.45 12.36 8.82
C TYR A 146 -3.18 11.36 9.72
N PHE A 147 -2.72 10.11 9.70
CA PHE A 147 -3.08 9.11 10.69
C PHE A 147 -2.33 9.40 11.98
N SER A 148 -3.03 9.43 13.11
CA SER A 148 -2.38 9.62 14.41
C SER A 148 -1.97 8.28 14.99
N VAL A 149 -0.66 8.03 15.03
CA VAL A 149 -0.11 6.80 15.63
C VAL A 149 -0.43 6.73 17.11
N SER A 150 -0.38 7.87 17.81
CA SER A 150 -0.70 7.95 19.25
C SER A 150 -2.17 7.64 19.57
N ASP A 151 -3.09 7.88 18.63
CA ASP A 151 -4.52 7.61 18.82
C ASP A 151 -4.91 6.17 18.41
N PHE A 152 -3.96 5.34 17.95
CA PHE A 152 -4.16 3.91 17.67
C PHE A 152 -3.28 3.03 18.58
N PRO A 153 -3.82 2.52 19.72
CA PRO A 153 -3.01 1.86 20.76
C PRO A 153 -2.21 0.63 20.31
N ASP A 154 -2.69 -0.07 19.28
CA ASP A 154 -2.11 -1.32 18.79
C ASP A 154 -1.06 -1.11 17.68
N TYR A 155 -0.65 0.14 17.39
CA TYR A 155 0.35 0.43 16.37
C TYR A 155 1.71 -0.17 16.74
N GLY A 156 2.37 -0.82 15.78
CA GLY A 156 3.68 -1.47 15.98
C GLY A 156 3.57 -2.96 16.33
N LYS A 157 2.36 -3.53 16.43
CA LYS A 157 2.16 -4.94 16.79
C LYS A 157 2.68 -5.93 15.74
N LEU A 158 2.86 -5.52 14.48
CA LEU A 158 3.41 -6.39 13.44
C LEU A 158 4.93 -6.41 13.48
N SER A 159 5.53 -5.23 13.39
CA SER A 159 6.99 -5.02 13.32
C SER A 159 7.68 -5.25 14.66
N GLY A 160 6.98 -4.98 15.77
CA GLY A 160 7.59 -4.86 17.09
C GLY A 160 8.33 -3.53 17.27
N ASN A 161 8.21 -2.58 16.34
CA ASN A 161 8.73 -1.21 16.49
C ASN A 161 7.82 -0.42 17.46
N ILE A 162 7.82 -0.83 18.73
CA ILE A 162 7.02 -0.26 19.82
C ILE A 162 7.80 0.76 20.66
N HIS A 163 9.07 1.02 20.33
CA HIS A 163 9.94 1.93 21.08
C HIS A 163 10.19 3.21 20.27
N GLU A 164 9.89 4.37 20.89
CA GLU A 164 10.01 5.69 20.27
C GLU A 164 11.36 5.90 19.56
N GLU A 165 12.46 5.41 20.14
CA GLU A 165 13.82 5.59 19.59
C GLU A 165 14.05 4.85 18.26
N GLU A 166 13.50 3.65 18.08
CA GLU A 166 13.64 2.84 16.84
C GLU A 166 12.66 3.31 15.76
N LEU A 167 11.45 3.71 16.17
CA LEU A 167 10.50 4.42 15.30
C LEU A 167 11.12 5.69 14.73
N LEU A 168 11.85 6.46 15.55
CA LEU A 168 12.48 7.72 15.14
C LEU A 168 13.61 7.54 14.10
N GLU A 169 14.37 6.44 14.10
CA GLU A 169 15.41 6.22 13.08
C GLU A 169 14.85 5.93 11.68
N ALA A 170 13.73 5.20 11.59
CA ALA A 170 13.04 4.96 10.32
C ALA A 170 12.22 6.18 9.85
N VAL A 171 11.73 6.99 10.79
CA VAL A 171 10.89 8.18 10.55
C VAL A 171 11.70 9.45 10.26
N ARG A 172 13.02 9.46 10.51
CA ARG A 172 13.93 10.61 10.33
C ARG A 172 13.93 11.25 8.94
N VAL A 173 13.32 10.61 7.94
CA VAL A 173 13.27 11.09 6.56
C VAL A 173 12.17 12.15 6.33
N GLU A 174 11.13 12.26 7.16
CA GLU A 174 10.10 13.31 7.03
C GLU A 174 9.96 14.16 8.30
N ALA A 175 10.77 15.21 8.40
CA ALA A 175 10.48 16.34 9.30
C ALA A 175 9.39 17.23 8.68
N ASP A 176 8.20 16.68 8.46
CA ASP A 176 7.04 17.48 8.08
C ASP A 176 6.56 18.24 9.33
N PRO A 177 6.71 19.59 9.37
CA PRO A 177 6.39 20.38 10.55
C PRO A 177 4.89 20.39 10.88
N ASN A 178 4.04 19.92 9.96
CA ASN A 178 2.60 19.84 10.17
C ASN A 178 2.17 18.60 10.97
N LYS A 179 3.05 17.60 11.12
CA LYS A 179 2.78 16.42 11.94
C LYS A 179 2.82 16.78 13.43
N ARG A 180 1.82 16.35 14.18
CA ARG A 180 1.76 16.47 15.65
C ARG A 180 2.76 15.54 16.32
N ASP A 181 2.96 14.37 15.74
CA ASP A 181 3.92 13.36 16.15
C ASP A 181 4.75 12.96 14.91
N PRO A 182 6.09 12.90 14.99
CA PRO A 182 6.91 12.52 13.83
C PRO A 182 6.50 11.17 13.22
N ARG A 183 5.98 10.23 14.04
CA ARG A 183 5.56 8.90 13.61
C ARG A 183 4.28 8.91 12.76
N ASP A 184 3.50 9.99 12.82
CA ASP A 184 2.28 10.12 12.04
C ASP A 184 2.60 10.05 10.54
N PHE A 185 1.69 9.45 9.79
CA PHE A 185 1.87 9.24 8.35
C PHE A 185 0.67 9.72 7.56
N THR A 186 0.94 10.11 6.33
CA THR A 186 -0.06 10.77 5.47
C THR A 186 -1.10 9.77 4.96
N LEU A 187 -2.38 10.11 5.13
CA LEU A 187 -3.52 9.47 4.46
C LEU A 187 -3.85 10.19 3.15
N TRP A 188 -3.81 11.53 3.19
CA TRP A 188 -4.09 12.40 2.06
C TRP A 188 -3.17 13.62 2.10
N LYS A 189 -2.54 13.94 0.99
CA LYS A 189 -1.64 15.10 0.87
C LYS A 189 -2.29 16.17 0.02
N ALA A 190 -2.29 17.41 0.51
CA ALA A 190 -2.75 18.55 -0.26
C ALA A 190 -1.89 18.71 -1.52
N ALA A 191 -2.53 19.00 -2.65
CA ALA A 191 -1.81 19.17 -3.91
C ALA A 191 -1.03 20.49 -3.92
N GLU A 192 0.27 20.41 -4.12
CA GLU A 192 1.13 21.56 -4.37
C GLU A 192 0.80 22.27 -5.69
N GLU A 193 1.13 23.57 -5.78
CA GLU A 193 0.93 24.35 -7.00
C GLU A 193 1.65 23.69 -8.19
N GLY A 194 0.94 23.60 -9.32
CA GLY A 194 1.44 22.96 -10.54
C GLY A 194 1.36 21.43 -10.55
N ARG A 195 0.90 20.77 -9.47
CA ARG A 195 0.66 19.32 -9.49
C ARG A 195 -0.47 18.98 -10.48
N THR A 196 -0.18 18.09 -11.40
CA THR A 196 -1.11 17.67 -12.47
C THR A 196 -1.95 16.45 -12.08
N VAL A 197 -1.40 15.53 -11.28
CA VAL A 197 -2.08 14.32 -10.82
C VAL A 197 -2.63 14.57 -9.42
N LYS A 198 -3.92 14.92 -9.36
CA LYS A 198 -4.65 15.26 -8.14
C LYS A 198 -6.15 14.97 -8.32
N TRP A 199 -6.85 14.82 -7.21
CA TRP A 199 -8.28 14.54 -7.16
C TRP A 199 -8.98 15.48 -6.17
N PRO A 200 -10.26 15.80 -6.41
CA PRO A 200 -11.06 16.55 -5.44
C PRO A 200 -11.36 15.69 -4.20
N SER A 201 -11.41 16.32 -3.04
CA SER A 201 -11.86 15.72 -1.79
C SER A 201 -12.53 16.76 -0.90
N VAL A 202 -13.13 16.32 0.22
CA VAL A 202 -13.65 17.24 1.25
C VAL A 202 -12.55 18.05 1.94
N PHE A 203 -11.28 17.65 1.80
CA PHE A 203 -10.11 18.34 2.35
C PHE A 203 -9.44 19.30 1.36
N GLY A 204 -9.98 19.41 0.14
CA GLY A 204 -9.37 20.14 -0.98
C GLY A 204 -8.78 19.19 -2.04
N GLU A 205 -8.19 19.76 -3.09
CA GLU A 205 -7.51 18.94 -4.10
C GLU A 205 -6.23 18.32 -3.52
N GLY A 206 -6.01 17.03 -3.77
CA GLY A 206 -4.87 16.31 -3.22
C GLY A 206 -4.63 14.96 -3.88
N PHE A 207 -3.85 14.13 -3.20
CA PHE A 207 -3.49 12.78 -3.64
C PHE A 207 -3.30 11.86 -2.42
N PRO A 208 -3.48 10.53 -2.59
CA PRO A 208 -3.40 9.60 -1.48
C PRO A 208 -1.98 9.46 -0.95
N GLY A 209 -1.86 9.15 0.34
CA GLY A 209 -0.64 8.59 0.91
C GLY A 209 -0.44 7.14 0.49
N TRP A 210 0.75 6.58 0.72
CA TRP A 210 1.08 5.23 0.25
C TRP A 210 0.18 4.13 0.83
N HIS A 211 0.08 4.09 2.15
CA HIS A 211 -0.48 2.94 2.86
C HIS A 211 -1.98 2.78 2.61
N ILE A 212 -2.70 3.90 2.42
CA ILE A 212 -4.16 3.90 2.27
C ILE A 212 -4.62 3.18 1.00
N GLU A 213 -3.74 3.12 -0.01
CA GLU A 213 -4.04 2.46 -1.28
C GLU A 213 -4.37 0.98 -1.07
N CYS A 214 -3.47 0.25 -0.41
CA CYS A 214 -3.62 -1.18 -0.18
C CYS A 214 -4.73 -1.50 0.82
N SER A 215 -4.91 -0.67 1.86
CA SER A 215 -6.07 -0.76 2.77
C SER A 215 -7.40 -0.67 2.01
N ALA A 216 -7.55 0.33 1.12
CA ALA A 216 -8.77 0.54 0.35
C ALA A 216 -9.03 -0.60 -0.65
N MET A 217 -8.01 -0.98 -1.42
CA MET A 217 -8.13 -2.02 -2.44
C MET A 217 -8.37 -3.40 -1.82
N SER A 218 -7.63 -3.80 -0.78
CA SER A 218 -7.83 -5.10 -0.12
C SER A 218 -9.26 -5.23 0.44
N ILE A 219 -9.77 -4.19 1.12
CA ILE A 219 -11.12 -4.19 1.68
C ILE A 219 -12.19 -4.25 0.58
N LYS A 220 -12.03 -3.51 -0.51
CA LYS A 220 -12.99 -3.50 -1.62
C LYS A 220 -13.16 -4.88 -2.26
N TYR A 221 -12.05 -5.57 -2.51
CA TYR A 221 -12.08 -6.83 -3.26
C TYR A 221 -12.25 -8.08 -2.38
N LEU A 222 -11.70 -8.08 -1.16
CA LEU A 222 -11.71 -9.25 -0.28
C LEU A 222 -12.71 -9.12 0.89
N GLY A 223 -13.18 -7.91 1.17
CA GLY A 223 -14.05 -7.58 2.29
C GLY A 223 -13.28 -7.09 3.52
N ARG A 224 -14.00 -6.85 4.62
CA ARG A 224 -13.44 -6.29 5.87
C ARG A 224 -12.60 -7.29 6.69
N GLU A 225 -12.34 -8.47 6.15
CA GLU A 225 -11.58 -9.57 6.75
C GLU A 225 -11.19 -10.57 5.65
N PHE A 226 -9.91 -10.97 5.62
CA PHE A 226 -9.36 -11.92 4.64
C PHE A 226 -8.19 -12.72 5.24
N ASP A 227 -7.80 -13.81 4.59
CA ASP A 227 -7.00 -14.86 5.23
C ASP A 227 -5.48 -14.60 5.23
N ILE A 228 -4.95 -14.05 4.14
CA ILE A 228 -3.50 -13.92 3.94
C ILE A 228 -3.15 -12.59 3.30
N HIS A 229 -2.22 -11.86 3.92
CA HIS A 229 -1.54 -10.71 3.31
C HIS A 229 -0.05 -10.99 3.14
N THR A 230 0.46 -10.82 1.92
CA THR A 230 1.89 -11.00 1.58
C THR A 230 2.52 -9.75 0.97
N GLY A 231 3.84 -9.63 1.10
CA GLY A 231 4.63 -8.54 0.53
C GLY A 231 6.12 -8.77 0.73
N GLY A 232 6.94 -7.79 0.35
CA GLY A 232 8.36 -7.78 0.69
C GLY A 232 8.61 -7.69 2.20
N VAL A 233 9.79 -8.12 2.66
CA VAL A 233 10.17 -8.00 4.09
C VAL A 233 10.30 -6.54 4.51
N ASP A 234 10.71 -5.69 3.57
CA ASP A 234 10.75 -4.24 3.64
C ASP A 234 9.35 -3.62 3.85
N ASN A 235 8.28 -4.30 3.44
CA ASN A 235 6.92 -3.81 3.67
C ASN A 235 6.44 -4.04 5.11
N ILE A 236 7.13 -4.82 5.95
CA ILE A 236 6.71 -5.03 7.35
C ILE A 236 6.52 -3.68 8.06
N PHE A 237 7.45 -2.75 7.87
CA PHE A 237 7.38 -1.39 8.39
C PHE A 237 8.01 -0.40 7.40
N PRO A 238 7.39 0.75 7.13
CA PRO A 238 6.14 1.23 7.71
C PRO A 238 4.87 0.71 7.01
N HIS A 239 4.98 0.01 5.87
CA HIS A 239 3.84 -0.19 4.97
C HIS A 239 2.70 -1.03 5.56
N HIS A 240 2.93 -2.32 5.83
CA HIS A 240 1.91 -3.23 6.36
C HIS A 240 1.48 -2.81 7.79
N GLU A 241 2.36 -2.20 8.58
CA GLU A 241 1.98 -1.65 9.90
C GLU A 241 0.98 -0.49 9.73
N GLY A 242 1.23 0.41 8.78
CA GLY A 242 0.31 1.50 8.42
C GLY A 242 -1.02 0.97 7.92
N GLU A 243 -1.02 -0.07 7.08
CA GLU A 243 -2.24 -0.71 6.60
C GLU A 243 -3.06 -1.36 7.71
N ILE A 244 -2.41 -2.03 8.67
CA ILE A 244 -3.06 -2.58 9.86
C ILE A 244 -3.74 -1.44 10.64
N GLY A 245 -2.99 -0.36 10.93
CA GLY A 245 -3.53 0.80 11.66
C GLY A 245 -4.77 1.40 10.96
N GLN A 246 -4.67 1.64 9.66
CA GLN A 246 -5.77 2.19 8.86
C GLN A 246 -6.98 1.24 8.80
N SER A 247 -6.74 -0.01 8.44
CA SER A 247 -7.78 -0.99 8.14
C SER A 247 -8.51 -1.43 9.41
N GLU A 248 -7.81 -1.65 10.51
CA GLU A 248 -8.44 -2.04 11.78
C GLU A 248 -9.17 -0.86 12.42
N ALA A 249 -8.62 0.36 12.35
CA ALA A 249 -9.33 1.55 12.83
C ALA A 249 -10.60 1.83 12.01
N PHE A 250 -10.57 1.58 10.69
CA PHE A 250 -11.73 1.69 9.81
C PHE A 250 -12.77 0.58 10.05
N THR A 251 -12.32 -0.67 10.16
CA THR A 251 -13.22 -1.82 10.27
C THR A 251 -13.73 -2.09 11.69
N GLY A 252 -12.97 -1.65 12.70
CA GLY A 252 -13.22 -1.91 14.12
C GLY A 252 -12.82 -3.32 14.58
N LYS A 253 -12.07 -4.07 13.76
CA LYS A 253 -11.62 -5.44 14.05
C LYS A 253 -10.36 -5.78 13.24
N PRO A 254 -9.64 -6.88 13.56
CA PRO A 254 -8.57 -7.40 12.72
C PRO A 254 -9.06 -7.67 11.29
N VAL A 255 -8.24 -7.32 10.30
CA VAL A 255 -8.53 -7.52 8.87
C VAL A 255 -7.84 -8.76 8.31
N VAL A 256 -6.70 -9.17 8.90
CA VAL A 256 -5.93 -10.36 8.56
C VAL A 256 -5.62 -11.15 9.82
#